data_AF-A0A8D2JTC1-F1
#
_entry.id   AF-A0A8D2JTC1-F1
#
_cell.length_a   1.000
_cell.length_b   1.000
_cell.length_c   1.000
_cell.angle_alpha   90.00
_cell.angle_beta   90.00
_cell.angle_gamma   90.00
#
_symmetry.space_group_name_H-M   'P 1'
#
loop_
_entity.id
_entity.type
_entity.pdbx_description
1 polymer ?
#
loop_
_entity_poly.entity_id
_entity_poly.type
_entity_poly.pdbx_seq_one_letter_code
_entity_poly.pdbx_strand_id
1 'polypeptide(L)'
;MLPLSLLKTAQNHPMLVELKNGETYNGHLVSCDNWMNINLREVICTSRDGDKFWRMPECYIRGSTIKYLRIPDEIIDMVKEEVVAKGRGRGGLQQQKQQKGRGMGGAGRGVFGGRGRGGIPGTGRGQPEKKPGRQAGKQ
;
A
#
# COMPACT_ATOMS: atom_id res chain seq x y z
N MET A 1 -7.28 -9.26 7.96
CA MET A 1 -6.01 -8.59 8.30
C MET A 1 -4.87 -9.37 7.69
N LEU A 2 -3.90 -8.70 7.07
CA LEU A 2 -2.65 -9.35 6.66
C LEU A 2 -1.64 -9.29 7.83
N PRO A 3 -0.90 -10.37 8.14
CA PRO A 3 0.04 -10.39 9.28
C PRO A 3 1.07 -9.25 9.28
N LEU A 4 1.62 -8.90 8.11
CA LEU A 4 2.57 -7.78 7.98
C LEU A 4 1.91 -6.41 8.23
N SER A 5 0.61 -6.27 7.97
CA SER A 5 -0.10 -5.03 8.30
C SER A 5 -0.21 -4.85 9.80
N LEU A 6 -0.52 -5.93 10.54
CA LEU A 6 -0.54 -5.90 12.00
C LEU A 6 0.83 -5.52 12.57
N LEU A 7 1.90 -6.13 12.06
CA LEU A 7 3.25 -5.83 12.52
C LEU A 7 3.66 -4.37 12.26
N LYS A 8 3.23 -3.80 11.13
CA LYS A 8 3.47 -2.38 10.82
C LYS A 8 2.71 -1.44 11.77
N THR A 9 1.49 -1.78 12.16
CA THR A 9 0.72 -1.01 13.15
C THR A 9 1.30 -1.17 14.57
N ALA A 10 1.97 -2.28 14.87
CA ALA A 10 2.64 -2.54 16.15
C ALA A 10 3.93 -1.72 16.37
N GLN A 11 4.30 -0.79 15.48
CA GLN A 11 5.47 0.06 15.68
C GLN A 11 5.36 0.87 16.97
N ASN A 12 6.48 1.03 17.66
CA ASN A 12 6.65 1.64 18.97
C ASN A 12 5.99 0.91 20.15
N HIS A 13 5.44 -0.29 19.93
CA HIS A 13 4.82 -1.09 20.99
C HIS A 13 5.75 -2.20 21.49
N PRO A 14 5.62 -2.61 22.76
CA PRO A 14 6.38 -3.72 23.31
C PRO A 14 5.95 -5.04 22.67
N MET A 15 6.90 -5.94 22.42
CA MET A 15 6.63 -7.28 21.92
C MET A 15 7.70 -8.28 22.35
N LEU A 16 7.32 -9.56 22.33
CA LEU A 16 8.24 -10.68 22.52
C LEU A 16 8.46 -11.37 21.17
N VAL A 17 9.72 -11.60 20.85
CA VAL A 17 10.18 -12.31 19.65
C VAL A 17 10.85 -13.61 20.06
N GLU A 18 10.35 -14.75 19.61
CA GLU A 18 11.04 -16.04 19.77
C GLU A 18 11.73 -16.42 18.46
N LEU A 19 13.02 -16.71 18.54
CA LEU A 19 13.81 -17.18 17.41
C LEU A 19 13.73 -18.70 17.27
N LYS A 20 14.06 -19.20 16.08
CA LYS A 20 14.08 -20.65 15.78
C LYS A 20 15.07 -21.45 16.64
N ASN A 21 16.12 -20.81 17.14
CA ASN A 21 17.08 -21.41 18.07
C ASN A 21 16.57 -21.46 19.51
N GLY A 22 15.40 -20.88 19.81
CA GLY A 22 14.76 -20.86 21.12
C GLY A 22 15.13 -19.65 22.00
N GLU A 23 16.00 -18.76 21.54
CA GLU A 23 16.25 -17.50 22.25
C GLU A 23 15.04 -16.56 22.12
N THR A 24 14.79 -15.78 23.17
CA THR A 24 13.69 -14.80 23.17
C THR A 24 14.21 -13.39 23.38
N TYR A 25 13.60 -12.43 22.67
CA TYR A 25 13.94 -11.02 22.73
C TYR A 25 12.68 -10.25 23.11
N ASN A 26 12.73 -9.56 24.24
CA ASN A 26 11.66 -8.68 24.70
C ASN A 26 12.11 -7.23 24.53
N GLY A 27 11.35 -6.42 23.80
CA GLY A 27 11.68 -5.02 23.57
C GLY A 27 10.60 -4.27 22.78
N HIS A 28 10.86 -3.01 22.46
CA HIS A 28 9.93 -2.19 21.69
C HIS A 28 10.27 -2.24 20.20
N LEU A 29 9.28 -2.49 19.35
CA LEU A 29 9.48 -2.50 17.90
C LEU A 29 9.74 -1.08 17.39
N VAL A 30 10.91 -0.85 16.80
CA VAL A 30 11.28 0.43 16.18
C VAL A 30 10.86 0.45 14.72
N SER A 31 11.21 -0.59 13.97
CA SER A 31 10.85 -0.72 12.56
C SER A 31 10.79 -2.17 12.10
N CYS A 32 10.01 -2.42 11.04
CA CYS A 32 9.92 -3.72 10.38
C CYS A 32 9.85 -3.55 8.86
N ASP A 33 10.47 -4.46 8.10
CA ASP A 33 10.38 -4.48 6.64
C ASP A 33 9.45 -5.60 6.11
N ASN A 34 9.37 -5.74 4.78
CA ASN A 34 8.53 -6.76 4.14
C ASN A 34 9.08 -8.19 4.28
N TRP A 35 10.35 -8.36 4.68
CA TRP A 35 10.97 -9.65 4.96
C TRP A 35 10.91 -10.02 6.45
N MET A 36 10.19 -9.22 7.25
CA MET A 36 10.11 -9.33 8.71
C MET A 36 11.46 -9.11 9.42
N ASN A 37 12.42 -8.45 8.79
CA ASN A 37 13.56 -7.95 9.54
C ASN A 37 13.07 -6.84 10.46
N ILE A 38 13.49 -6.88 11.73
CA ILE A 38 13.00 -5.96 12.75
C ILE A 38 14.15 -5.31 13.51
N ASN A 39 13.93 -4.06 13.90
CA ASN A 39 14.76 -3.36 14.86
C ASN A 39 13.98 -3.23 16.17
N LEU A 40 14.61 -3.62 17.28
CA LEU A 40 14.07 -3.46 18.63
C LEU A 40 14.94 -2.49 19.43
N ARG A 41 14.31 -1.78 20.37
CA ARG A 41 15.00 -0.96 21.38
C ARG A 41 14.70 -1.45 22.80
N GLU A 42 15.60 -1.14 23.72
CA GLU A 42 15.52 -1.48 25.15
C GLU A 42 15.29 -2.98 25.36
N VAL A 43 16.16 -3.78 24.77
CA VAL A 43 15.94 -5.21 24.56
C VAL A 43 16.51 -6.02 25.71
N ILE A 44 15.75 -7.00 26.17
CA ILE A 44 16.20 -8.08 27.05
C ILE A 44 16.19 -9.37 26.22
N CYS A 45 17.38 -9.90 25.96
CA CYS A 45 17.56 -11.22 25.37
C CYS A 45 17.60 -12.25 26.49
N THR A 46 16.85 -13.34 26.33
CA THR A 46 16.88 -14.51 27.21
C THR A 46 17.37 -15.70 26.41
N SER A 47 18.37 -16.39 26.96
CA SER A 47 18.88 -17.65 26.41
C SER A 47 17.77 -18.69 26.25
N ARG A 48 18.01 -19.69 25.38
CA ARG A 48 17.10 -20.82 25.19
C ARG A 48 16.76 -21.55 26.49
N ASP A 49 17.74 -21.70 27.38
CA ASP A 49 17.59 -22.43 28.65
C ASP A 49 16.93 -21.58 29.75
N GLY A 50 16.77 -20.26 29.51
CA GLY A 50 16.12 -19.34 30.45
C GLY A 50 16.99 -18.93 31.65
N ASP A 51 18.26 -19.30 31.67
CA ASP A 51 19.19 -19.05 32.79
C ASP A 51 19.97 -17.74 32.64
N LYS A 52 20.25 -17.32 31.39
CA LYS A 52 21.02 -16.11 31.07
C LYS A 52 20.16 -15.04 30.42
N PHE A 53 20.39 -13.81 30.85
CA PHE A 53 19.72 -12.61 30.39
C PHE A 53 20.75 -11.54 30.01
N TRP A 54 20.54 -10.90 28.86
CA TRP A 54 21.37 -9.79 28.39
C TRP A 54 20.51 -8.60 28.06
N ARG A 55 20.91 -7.43 28.57
CA ARG A 55 20.27 -6.16 28.24
C ARG A 55 21.07 -5.45 27.16
N MET A 56 20.38 -4.99 26.13
CA MET A 56 20.97 -4.27 25.00
C MET A 56 20.14 -3.02 24.70
N PRO A 57 20.77 -1.89 24.32
CA PRO A 57 20.03 -0.69 23.96
C PRO A 57 19.22 -0.88 22.68
N GLU A 58 19.78 -1.57 21.67
CA GLU A 58 19.15 -1.84 20.39
C GLU A 58 19.55 -3.23 19.88
N CYS A 59 18.69 -3.84 19.06
CA CYS A 59 18.93 -5.14 18.44
C CYS A 59 18.29 -5.20 17.06
N TYR A 60 19.06 -5.69 16.07
CA TYR A 60 18.56 -6.04 14.75
C TYR A 60 18.37 -7.55 14.65
N ILE A 61 17.18 -7.99 14.22
CA ILE A 61 16.84 -9.40 14.04
C ILE A 61 16.42 -9.62 12.59
N ARG A 62 17.04 -10.62 11.95
CA ARG A 62 16.71 -11.04 10.58
C ARG A 62 15.40 -11.83 10.57
N GLY A 63 14.43 -11.46 9.74
CA GLY A 63 13.09 -12.05 9.75
C GLY A 63 13.05 -13.56 9.49
N SER A 64 14.01 -14.08 8.73
CA SER A 64 14.10 -15.53 8.45
C SER A 64 14.43 -16.39 9.68
N THR A 65 14.98 -15.79 10.75
CA THR A 65 15.32 -16.50 12.00
C THR A 65 14.17 -16.51 13.01
N ILE A 66 13.14 -15.70 12.79
CA ILE A 66 11.98 -15.58 13.67
C ILE A 66 11.12 -16.85 13.58
N LYS A 67 10.68 -17.35 14.74
CA LYS A 67 9.70 -18.43 14.86
C LYS A 67 8.30 -17.86 15.03
N TYR A 68 8.11 -16.98 16.01
CA TYR A 68 6.85 -16.25 16.21
C TYR A 68 7.05 -14.94 16.99
N LEU A 69 6.02 -14.09 16.98
CA LEU A 69 5.93 -12.83 17.70
C LEU A 69 4.71 -12.87 18.64
N ARG A 70 4.83 -12.28 19.82
CA ARG A 70 3.70 -11.97 20.70
C ARG A 70 3.50 -10.47 20.74
N ILE A 71 2.33 -10.02 20.32
CA ILE A 71 1.94 -8.63 20.21
C ILE A 71 0.81 -8.39 21.22
N PRO A 72 0.77 -7.25 21.92
CA PRO A 72 -0.34 -6.89 22.80
C PRO A 72 -1.69 -6.86 22.05
N ASP A 73 -2.77 -7.27 22.73
CA ASP A 73 -4.11 -7.31 22.13
C ASP A 73 -4.64 -5.92 21.75
N GLU A 74 -4.20 -4.86 22.44
CA GLU A 74 -4.51 -3.46 22.13
C GLU A 74 -4.19 -3.09 20.69
N ILE A 75 -3.13 -3.68 20.11
CA ILE A 75 -2.75 -3.43 18.71
C ILE A 75 -3.80 -4.00 17.75
N ILE A 76 -4.37 -5.15 18.09
CA ILE A 76 -5.34 -5.85 17.24
C ILE A 76 -6.57 -4.98 17.04
N ASP A 77 -7.02 -4.30 18.08
CA ASP A 77 -8.18 -3.43 18.01
C ASP A 77 -7.90 -2.15 17.21
N MET A 78 -6.70 -1.55 17.34
CA MET A 78 -6.29 -0.41 16.52
C MET A 78 -6.29 -0.72 15.02
N VAL A 79 -5.85 -1.91 14.59
CA VAL A 79 -5.84 -2.25 13.16
C VAL A 79 -7.27 -2.38 12.62
N LYS A 80 -8.21 -2.93 13.42
CA LYS A 80 -9.61 -3.08 13.00
C LYS A 80 -10.21 -1.73 12.64
N GLU A 81 -9.94 -0.69 13.42
CA GLU A 81 -10.38 0.68 13.15
C GLU A 81 -9.78 1.24 11.84
N GLU A 82 -8.48 1.03 11.59
CA GLU A 82 -7.83 1.49 10.35
C GLU A 82 -8.44 0.85 9.08
N VAL A 83 -8.74 -0.44 9.11
CA VAL A 83 -9.32 -1.13 7.95
C VAL A 83 -10.74 -0.66 7.66
N VAL A 84 -11.52 -0.35 8.69
CA VAL A 84 -12.87 0.21 8.54
C VAL A 84 -12.81 1.63 7.97
N ALA A 85 -11.86 2.45 8.42
CA ALA A 85 -11.67 3.81 7.89
C ALA A 85 -11.27 3.81 6.40
N LYS A 86 -10.36 2.92 5.98
CA LYS A 86 -9.91 2.81 4.57
C LYS A 86 -10.93 2.09 3.67
N GLY A 87 -11.75 1.19 4.21
CA GLY A 87 -12.83 0.50 3.50
C GLY A 87 -13.98 1.42 3.07
N ARG A 88 -14.23 2.49 3.83
CA ARG A 88 -15.25 3.51 3.49
C ARG A 88 -14.87 4.42 2.33
N GLY A 89 -13.59 4.49 1.95
CA GLY A 89 -13.10 5.34 0.85
C GLY A 89 -13.21 4.74 -0.57
N ARG A 90 -13.65 3.48 -0.71
CA ARG A 90 -13.67 2.78 -2.01
C ARG A 90 -15.06 2.48 -2.58
N GLY A 91 -16.14 2.94 -1.93
CA GLY A 91 -17.50 2.52 -2.27
C GLY A 91 -18.58 3.61 -2.33
N GLY A 92 -18.24 4.89 -2.48
CA GLY A 92 -19.25 5.94 -2.41
C GLY A 92 -18.90 7.23 -3.12
N LEU A 93 -18.84 7.20 -4.46
CA LEU A 93 -19.00 8.39 -5.34
C LEU A 93 -19.34 7.97 -6.78
N GLN A 94 -20.07 6.86 -6.93
CA GLN A 94 -20.60 6.42 -8.23
C GLN A 94 -22.12 6.48 -8.23
N GLN A 95 -22.68 7.68 -8.03
CA GLN A 95 -24.10 7.91 -8.35
C GLN A 95 -24.38 9.37 -8.70
N GLN A 96 -23.82 9.82 -9.82
CA GLN A 96 -24.55 10.75 -10.70
C GLN A 96 -24.06 10.63 -12.15
N LYS A 97 -24.07 9.40 -12.66
CA LYS A 97 -23.96 9.15 -14.11
C LYS A 97 -25.34 9.38 -14.70
N GLN A 98 -25.56 10.60 -15.19
CA GLN A 98 -25.99 10.83 -16.57
C GLN A 98 -26.70 9.64 -17.23
N GLN A 99 -28.02 9.59 -17.11
CA GLN A 99 -28.83 8.62 -17.85
C GLN A 99 -29.55 9.32 -19.00
N LYS A 100 -29.05 9.02 -20.19
CA LYS A 100 -29.57 9.41 -21.48
C LYS A 100 -30.78 8.51 -21.80
N GLY A 101 -31.98 9.10 -21.78
CA GLY A 101 -33.11 8.85 -22.69
C GLY A 101 -33.85 7.50 -22.67
N ARG A 102 -35.16 7.54 -22.38
CA ARG A 102 -36.28 7.03 -23.22
C ARG A 102 -37.60 7.09 -22.44
N GLY A 103 -38.63 7.76 -22.99
CA GLY A 103 -40.03 7.46 -22.65
C GLY A 103 -40.96 8.67 -22.49
N MET A 104 -41.66 9.00 -23.58
CA MET A 104 -43.08 9.42 -23.64
C MET A 104 -43.57 10.64 -22.84
N GLY A 105 -44.04 11.66 -23.56
CA GLY A 105 -45.20 12.46 -23.12
C GLY A 105 -45.05 13.98 -23.17
N GLY A 106 -45.54 14.57 -24.26
CA GLY A 106 -46.33 15.81 -24.18
C GLY A 106 -45.59 17.16 -24.17
N ALA A 107 -46.22 18.10 -24.87
CA ALA A 107 -46.10 19.55 -24.74
C ALA A 107 -44.87 20.25 -25.36
N GLY A 108 -45.10 20.81 -26.56
CA GLY A 108 -45.02 22.27 -26.67
C GLY A 108 -43.82 22.87 -27.40
N ARG A 109 -44.15 23.62 -28.47
CA ARG A 109 -43.46 24.83 -28.96
C ARG A 109 -42.08 24.65 -29.61
N GLY A 110 -42.10 24.67 -30.95
CA GLY A 110 -41.59 25.85 -31.64
C GLY A 110 -40.30 25.69 -32.45
N VAL A 111 -40.36 26.26 -33.66
CA VAL A 111 -39.27 26.89 -34.41
C VAL A 111 -38.39 25.99 -35.30
N PHE A 112 -38.94 25.73 -36.49
CA PHE A 112 -38.40 26.12 -37.81
C PHE A 112 -36.87 26.28 -38.00
N GLY A 113 -36.36 25.57 -39.02
CA GLY A 113 -35.42 26.14 -39.99
C GLY A 113 -33.96 25.68 -39.92
N GLY A 114 -33.39 25.31 -41.08
CA GLY A 114 -31.92 25.34 -41.24
C GLY A 114 -31.31 24.22 -42.08
N ARG A 115 -31.19 24.46 -43.38
CA ARG A 115 -30.64 23.59 -44.43
C ARG A 115 -29.14 23.87 -44.64
N GLY A 116 -28.32 22.85 -44.90
CA GLY A 116 -26.95 22.97 -45.48
C GLY A 116 -26.07 21.78 -45.10
N ARG A 117 -25.72 20.81 -45.97
CA ARG A 117 -24.97 20.79 -47.25
C ARG A 117 -23.44 20.83 -47.08
N GLY A 118 -22.79 19.74 -47.51
CA GLY A 118 -21.36 19.65 -47.89
C GLY A 118 -20.50 18.92 -46.85
N GLY A 119 -19.59 17.99 -47.17
CA GLY A 119 -19.01 17.47 -48.41
C GLY A 119 -17.96 16.41 -48.01
N ILE A 120 -17.62 15.51 -48.94
CA ILE A 120 -16.81 14.29 -48.72
C ILE A 120 -15.28 14.57 -48.79
N PRO A 121 -14.34 13.59 -48.72
CA PRO A 121 -13.16 13.61 -47.85
C PRO A 121 -11.83 13.82 -48.62
N GLY A 122 -10.73 14.07 -47.92
CA GLY A 122 -9.41 14.08 -48.55
C GLY A 122 -8.28 14.27 -47.55
N THR A 123 -7.40 13.28 -47.38
CA THR A 123 -6.08 13.17 -48.02
C THR A 123 -4.98 13.99 -47.34
N GLY A 124 -4.08 13.25 -46.68
CA GLY A 124 -2.68 13.28 -47.11
C GLY A 124 -1.64 13.89 -46.17
N ARG A 125 -0.51 13.15 -46.10
CA ARG A 125 0.89 13.58 -45.82
C ARG A 125 1.18 13.97 -44.36
N GLY A 126 2.23 13.49 -43.70
CA GLY A 126 3.40 12.71 -44.11
C GLY A 126 4.61 13.12 -43.26
N GLN A 127 5.35 12.11 -42.76
CA GLN A 127 6.77 12.12 -42.32
C GLN A 127 7.20 12.88 -41.03
N PRO A 128 8.40 12.60 -40.47
CA PRO A 128 8.98 11.28 -40.17
C PRO A 128 9.75 11.23 -38.82
N GLU A 129 10.24 10.02 -38.54
CA GLU A 129 11.04 9.53 -37.41
C GLU A 129 12.33 10.31 -37.09
N LYS A 130 12.73 10.30 -35.80
CA LYS A 130 14.11 10.59 -35.36
C LYS A 130 14.69 9.39 -34.62
N LYS A 131 15.86 8.92 -35.07
CA LYS A 131 16.76 7.99 -34.36
C LYS A 131 18.20 8.54 -34.37
N PRO A 132 19.09 8.03 -33.48
CA PRO A 132 20.08 8.84 -32.78
C PRO A 132 21.47 8.84 -33.42
N GLY A 133 22.22 9.94 -33.19
CA GLY A 133 23.61 10.11 -33.61
C GLY A 133 24.60 9.77 -32.50
N ARG A 134 25.60 8.96 -32.88
CA ARG A 134 26.79 8.54 -32.12
C ARG A 134 28.01 9.25 -32.72
N GLN A 135 28.92 9.74 -31.89
CA GLN A 135 30.36 9.98 -32.14
C GLN A 135 30.93 10.68 -30.90
N ALA A 136 32.22 10.67 -30.54
CA ALA A 136 33.40 9.82 -30.69
C ALA A 136 34.49 10.60 -29.92
N GLY A 137 35.49 9.90 -29.37
CA GLY A 137 36.52 10.51 -28.52
C GLY A 137 37.59 11.34 -29.28
N LYS A 138 38.38 12.05 -28.47
CA LYS A 138 39.74 12.61 -28.60
C LYS A 138 39.80 13.75 -27.55
N GLN A 139 40.81 13.96 -26.73
CA GLN A 139 42.22 13.58 -26.70
C GLN A 139 42.66 13.60 -25.23
#